data_AF-A0A2C6MIU3-F1
#
_entry.id   AF-A0A2C6MIU3-F1
#
_cell.length_a   1.000
_cell.length_b   1.000
_cell.length_c   1.000
_cell.angle_alpha   90.00
_cell.angle_beta   90.00
_cell.angle_gamma   90.00
#
_symmetry.space_group_name_H-M   'P 1'
#
loop_
_entity.id
_entity.type
_entity.pdbx_description
1 polymer ?
#
loop_
_entity_poly.entity_id
_entity_poly.type
_entity_poly.pdbx_seq_one_letter_code
_entity_poly.pdbx_strand_id
1 'polypeptide(L)'
;MRGIYEALMSASRAHAKWELEMSNNIVRNRKHLFILAVMMLPLVIPAIGHAADLPGFIGGKNAFGPSHFTPTMFYGSMFVGVCAGLITGCIGAGGGFIITPALMSLGVKGILAVGTDQFHIFAKAIMGTVIHKKLGNVNVPLAVAFLVGSGLGVTAGGSLNRALFNANPVLSDFVISAVYVFMLGFLGFYSMYDFIKTRGSSNKGDAHGAPPV
;
A
#
# COMPACT_ATOMS: atom_id res chain seq x y z
N MET A 1 -18.26 8.77 -33.01
CA MET A 1 -18.86 8.48 -31.69
C MET A 1 -19.19 6.99 -31.46
N ARG A 2 -19.78 6.25 -32.43
CA ARG A 2 -20.11 4.81 -32.25
C ARG A 2 -18.91 3.89 -31.96
N GLY A 3 -17.77 4.09 -32.62
CA GLY A 3 -16.57 3.27 -32.38
C GLY A 3 -15.95 3.43 -30.97
N ILE A 4 -16.02 4.62 -30.38
CA ILE A 4 -15.56 4.87 -29.01
C ILE A 4 -16.48 4.18 -28.00
N TYR A 5 -17.79 4.24 -28.23
CA TYR A 5 -18.78 3.56 -27.41
C TYR A 5 -18.61 2.03 -27.45
N GLU A 6 -18.38 1.45 -28.63
CA GLU A 6 -18.11 0.01 -28.78
C GLU A 6 -16.75 -0.40 -28.17
N ALA A 7 -15.73 0.45 -28.25
CA ALA A 7 -14.45 0.21 -27.59
C ALA A 7 -14.58 0.25 -26.05
N LEU A 8 -15.28 1.25 -25.48
CA LEU A 8 -15.56 1.33 -24.04
C LEU A 8 -16.44 0.17 -23.56
N MET A 9 -17.44 -0.24 -24.35
CA MET A 9 -18.31 -1.35 -24.00
C MET A 9 -17.59 -2.70 -24.10
N SER A 10 -16.71 -2.89 -25.08
CA SER A 10 -15.90 -4.11 -25.18
C SER A 10 -14.83 -4.18 -24.09
N ALA A 11 -14.20 -3.05 -23.75
CA ALA A 11 -13.24 -2.95 -22.65
C ALA A 11 -13.89 -3.24 -21.29
N SER A 12 -15.04 -2.62 -20.98
CA SER A 12 -15.78 -2.88 -19.74
C SER A 12 -16.26 -4.32 -19.63
N ARG A 13 -16.76 -4.92 -20.72
CA ARG A 13 -17.13 -6.34 -20.76
C ARG A 13 -15.93 -7.27 -20.57
N ALA A 14 -14.79 -6.95 -21.16
CA ALA A 14 -13.56 -7.73 -20.98
C ALA A 14 -13.06 -7.64 -19.53
N HIS A 15 -13.10 -6.44 -18.94
CA HIS A 15 -12.71 -6.22 -17.54
C HIS A 15 -13.63 -6.97 -16.57
N ALA A 16 -14.95 -6.92 -16.79
CA ALA A 16 -15.94 -7.63 -15.98
C ALA A 16 -15.80 -9.16 -16.11
N LYS A 17 -15.54 -9.66 -17.32
CA LYS A 17 -15.28 -11.10 -17.53
C LYS A 17 -14.00 -11.55 -16.82
N TRP A 18 -12.94 -10.74 -16.90
CA TRP A 18 -11.68 -11.04 -16.22
C TRP A 18 -11.84 -11.03 -14.69
N GLU A 19 -12.56 -10.05 -14.14
CA GLU A 19 -12.90 -10.02 -12.71
C GLU A 19 -13.71 -11.24 -12.28
N LEU A 20 -14.72 -11.63 -13.07
CA LEU A 20 -15.50 -12.84 -12.84
C LEU A 20 -14.64 -14.10 -12.89
N GLU A 21 -13.79 -14.26 -13.91
CA GLU A 21 -12.90 -15.41 -14.04
C GLU A 21 -11.89 -15.49 -12.90
N MET A 22 -11.32 -14.35 -12.49
CA MET A 22 -10.33 -14.31 -11.43
C MET A 22 -10.96 -14.55 -10.05
N SER A 23 -12.13 -13.95 -9.80
CA SER A 23 -12.93 -14.22 -8.61
C SER A 23 -13.33 -15.69 -8.52
N ASN A 24 -13.83 -16.27 -9.63
CA ASN A 24 -14.24 -17.67 -9.65
C ASN A 24 -13.05 -18.63 -9.50
N ASN A 25 -11.87 -18.30 -10.05
CA ASN A 25 -10.65 -19.08 -9.88
C ASN A 25 -10.12 -19.04 -8.43
N ILE A 26 -10.25 -17.90 -7.74
CA ILE A 26 -9.85 -17.76 -6.34
C ILE A 26 -10.86 -18.47 -5.40
N VAL A 27 -12.17 -18.29 -5.62
CA VAL A 27 -13.23 -18.82 -4.77
C VAL A 27 -13.45 -20.32 -4.96
N ARG A 28 -13.38 -20.83 -6.20
CA ARG A 28 -13.67 -22.25 -6.50
C ARG A 28 -12.49 -23.18 -6.23
N ASN A 29 -11.26 -22.67 -6.25
CA ASN A 29 -10.07 -23.49 -6.08
C ASN A 29 -9.72 -23.63 -4.60
N ARG A 30 -10.04 -24.78 -3.99
CA ARG A 30 -9.84 -25.04 -2.54
C ARG A 30 -8.42 -24.76 -2.07
N LYS A 31 -7.41 -24.91 -2.94
CA LYS A 31 -6.01 -24.61 -2.61
C LYS A 31 -5.75 -23.11 -2.45
N HIS A 32 -6.30 -22.27 -3.33
CA HIS A 32 -6.16 -20.81 -3.24
C HIS A 32 -6.95 -20.27 -2.04
N LEU A 33 -8.15 -20.79 -1.80
CA LEU A 33 -8.94 -20.44 -0.62
C LEU A 33 -8.26 -20.87 0.68
N PHE A 34 -7.64 -22.06 0.71
CA PHE A 34 -6.86 -22.54 1.85
C PHE A 34 -5.60 -21.71 2.07
N ILE A 35 -4.88 -21.32 1.00
CA ILE A 35 -3.76 -20.38 1.10
C ILE A 35 -4.22 -19.04 1.67
N LEU A 36 -5.35 -18.49 1.21
CA LEU A 36 -5.94 -17.26 1.76
C LEU A 36 -6.28 -17.41 3.24
N ALA A 37 -6.92 -18.51 3.63
CA ALA A 37 -7.23 -18.82 5.03
C ALA A 37 -5.96 -18.99 5.89
N VAL A 38 -4.91 -19.60 5.35
CA VAL A 38 -3.60 -19.76 6.01
C VAL A 38 -2.84 -18.43 6.11
N MET A 39 -2.99 -17.52 5.15
CA MET A 39 -2.43 -16.16 5.28
C MET A 39 -3.20 -15.30 6.29
N MET A 40 -4.47 -15.61 6.55
CA MET A 40 -5.26 -14.99 7.62
C MET A 40 -4.97 -15.60 9.01
N LEU A 41 -4.45 -16.83 9.09
CA LEU A 41 -4.09 -17.49 10.36
C LEU A 41 -3.15 -16.66 11.26
N PRO A 42 -2.03 -16.07 10.78
CA PRO A 42 -1.18 -15.21 11.60
C PRO A 42 -1.85 -13.90 12.04
N LEU A 43 -2.99 -13.52 11.44
CA LEU A 43 -3.83 -12.40 11.91
C LEU A 43 -4.76 -12.84 13.06
N VAL A 44 -5.28 -14.07 12.98
CA VAL A 44 -6.29 -14.62 13.90
C VAL A 44 -5.66 -15.17 15.18
N ILE A 45 -4.49 -15.82 15.09
CA ILE A 45 -3.78 -16.40 16.24
C ILE A 45 -3.48 -15.35 17.34
N PRO A 46 -2.89 -14.17 17.05
CA PRO A 46 -2.68 -13.14 18.07
C PRO A 46 -3.98 -12.41 18.47
N ALA A 47 -5.05 -12.50 17.68
CA ALA A 47 -6.36 -11.91 18.02
C ALA A 47 -7.15 -12.77 19.01
N ILE A 48 -7.00 -14.10 18.96
CA ILE A 48 -7.63 -15.04 19.91
C ILE A 48 -6.75 -15.22 21.14
N GLY A 49 -5.42 -15.16 20.99
CA GLY A 49 -4.45 -15.20 22.08
C GLY A 49 -4.29 -13.84 22.76
N HIS A 50 -5.25 -13.46 23.60
CA HIS A 50 -5.03 -12.39 24.58
C HIS A 50 -3.75 -12.68 25.39
N ALA A 51 -2.70 -11.90 25.12
CA ALA A 51 -1.63 -11.49 26.05
C ALA A 51 -1.08 -12.51 27.07
N ALA A 52 -0.99 -13.80 26.75
CA ALA A 52 -0.36 -14.79 27.61
C ALA A 52 0.96 -15.25 26.98
N ASP A 53 2.06 -14.64 27.45
CA ASP A 53 3.43 -15.15 27.42
C ASP A 53 3.88 -15.79 26.10
N LEU A 54 4.20 -14.96 25.10
CA LEU A 54 5.04 -15.44 24.02
C LEU A 54 6.46 -15.70 24.55
N PRO A 55 7.06 -16.88 24.26
CA PRO A 55 8.43 -17.20 24.68
C PRO A 55 9.40 -16.14 24.16
N GLY A 56 10.40 -15.77 24.98
CA GLY A 56 11.27 -14.59 24.85
C GLY A 56 12.06 -14.43 23.54
N PHE A 57 11.89 -15.33 22.57
CA PHE A 57 12.35 -15.20 21.19
C PHE A 57 11.42 -14.33 20.33
N ILE A 58 10.12 -14.23 20.66
CA ILE A 58 9.12 -13.46 19.90
C ILE A 58 8.70 -12.17 20.64
N GLY A 59 8.96 -12.07 21.95
CA GLY A 59 8.44 -11.00 22.81
C GLY A 59 9.36 -10.57 23.96
N GLY A 60 10.67 -10.45 23.73
CA GLY A 60 11.57 -9.86 24.74
C GLY A 60 11.29 -8.37 24.97
N LYS A 61 11.79 -7.80 26.07
CA LYS A 61 11.77 -6.36 26.45
C LYS A 61 12.24 -5.32 25.41
N ASN A 62 12.67 -5.77 24.23
CA ASN A 62 13.05 -4.97 23.06
C ASN A 62 12.15 -5.26 21.84
N ALA A 63 11.10 -6.06 22.00
CA ALA A 63 10.13 -6.33 20.96
C ALA A 63 9.41 -5.01 20.70
N PHE A 64 9.41 -4.61 19.43
CA PHE A 64 8.58 -3.54 18.92
C PHE A 64 7.10 -3.98 18.98
N GLY A 65 6.61 -4.44 20.13
CA GLY A 65 5.19 -4.66 20.36
C GLY A 65 4.51 -3.31 20.63
N PRO A 66 3.24 -3.13 20.24
CA PRO A 66 2.43 -2.07 20.82
C PRO A 66 2.37 -2.32 22.34
N SER A 67 2.70 -1.33 23.16
CA SER A 67 2.76 -1.49 24.62
C SER A 67 1.38 -1.74 25.26
N HIS A 68 0.29 -1.56 24.49
CA HIS A 68 -1.08 -1.80 24.94
C HIS A 68 -1.94 -2.34 23.78
N PHE A 69 -2.05 -3.67 23.63
CA PHE A 69 -3.09 -4.27 22.80
C PHE A 69 -4.46 -4.12 23.49
N THR A 70 -5.14 -3.01 23.23
CA THR A 70 -6.53 -2.81 23.67
C THR A 70 -7.47 -3.29 22.56
N PRO A 71 -8.62 -3.94 22.87
CA PRO A 71 -9.59 -4.37 21.86
C PRO A 71 -10.00 -3.25 20.89
N THR A 72 -10.02 -2.01 21.37
CA THR A 72 -10.29 -0.81 20.56
C THR A 72 -9.24 -0.56 19.47
N MET A 73 -7.95 -0.80 19.72
CA MET A 73 -6.92 -0.71 18.67
C MET A 73 -7.06 -1.82 17.63
N PHE A 74 -7.50 -3.01 18.05
CA PHE A 74 -7.73 -4.12 17.13
C PHE A 74 -8.88 -3.80 16.17
N TYR A 75 -10.04 -3.41 16.69
CA TYR A 75 -11.16 -3.01 15.84
C TYR A 75 -10.86 -1.73 15.03
N GLY A 76 -10.11 -0.79 15.61
CA GLY A 76 -9.68 0.43 14.92
C GLY A 76 -8.74 0.17 13.74
N SER A 77 -7.74 -0.68 13.92
CA SER A 77 -6.82 -1.06 12.83
C SER A 77 -7.50 -1.88 11.74
N MET A 78 -8.46 -2.74 12.09
CA MET A 78 -9.31 -3.45 11.13
C MET A 78 -10.14 -2.47 10.30
N PHE A 79 -10.77 -1.48 10.94
CA PHE A 79 -11.55 -0.44 10.26
C PHE A 79 -10.66 0.41 9.33
N VAL A 80 -9.49 0.85 9.82
CA VAL A 80 -8.50 1.58 9.00
C VAL A 80 -8.07 0.73 7.80
N GLY A 81 -7.82 -0.57 7.98
CA GLY A 81 -7.47 -1.48 6.89
C GLY A 81 -8.56 -1.59 5.83
N VAL A 82 -9.83 -1.71 6.24
CA VAL A 82 -10.97 -1.73 5.30
C VAL A 82 -11.10 -0.41 4.55
N CYS A 83 -11.11 0.73 5.26
CA CYS A 83 -11.22 2.05 4.64
C CYS A 83 -10.04 2.33 3.70
N ALA A 84 -8.81 2.08 4.15
CA ALA A 84 -7.63 2.29 3.33
C ALA A 84 -7.60 1.34 2.12
N GLY A 85 -8.07 0.09 2.28
CA GLY A 85 -8.23 -0.86 1.19
C GLY A 85 -9.16 -0.34 0.11
N LEU A 86 -10.35 0.15 0.50
CA LEU A 86 -11.33 0.73 -0.41
C LEU A 86 -10.78 1.98 -1.12
N ILE A 87 -10.19 2.91 -0.36
CA ILE A 87 -9.62 4.16 -0.92
C ILE A 87 -8.49 3.84 -1.90
N THR A 88 -7.58 2.94 -1.52
CA THR A 88 -6.47 2.51 -2.39
C THR A 88 -7.00 1.81 -3.65
N GLY A 89 -8.06 1.02 -3.53
CA GLY A 89 -8.71 0.36 -4.66
C GLY A 89 -9.33 1.35 -5.64
N CYS A 90 -10.00 2.38 -5.13
CA CYS A 90 -10.64 3.41 -5.97
C CYS A 90 -9.63 4.36 -6.62
N ILE A 91 -8.61 4.81 -5.88
CA ILE A 91 -7.63 5.80 -6.35
C ILE A 91 -6.51 5.11 -7.15
N GLY A 92 -6.21 3.84 -6.89
CA GLY A 92 -5.07 3.12 -7.47
C GLY A 92 -3.70 3.59 -6.96
N ALA A 93 -3.64 4.67 -6.18
CA ALA A 93 -2.43 5.15 -5.52
C ALA A 93 -2.18 4.31 -4.26
N GLY A 94 -1.01 3.69 -4.13
CA GLY A 94 -0.65 2.88 -2.95
C GLY A 94 -0.91 3.64 -1.65
N GLY A 95 -1.94 3.23 -0.89
CA GLY A 95 -2.52 3.98 0.23
C GLY A 95 -1.66 4.17 1.47
N GLY A 96 -0.34 4.06 1.36
CA GLY A 96 0.59 4.20 2.48
C GLY A 96 0.66 5.59 3.09
N PHE A 97 0.20 6.60 2.35
CA PHE A 97 0.02 7.95 2.86
C PHE A 97 -1.16 8.08 3.84
N ILE A 98 -2.10 7.13 3.87
CA ILE A 98 -3.23 7.11 4.81
C ILE A 98 -2.98 6.13 5.95
N ILE A 99 -2.46 4.95 5.65
CA ILE A 99 -2.37 3.84 6.62
C ILE A 99 -1.42 4.17 7.75
N THR A 100 -0.20 4.60 7.44
CA THR A 100 0.81 4.92 8.46
C THR A 100 0.33 6.00 9.44
N PRO A 101 -0.11 7.20 9.02
CA PRO A 101 -0.56 8.22 9.96
C PRO A 101 -1.85 7.81 10.70
N ALA A 102 -2.75 7.05 10.06
CA ALA A 102 -3.96 6.55 10.72
C ALA A 102 -3.62 5.56 11.85
N LEU A 103 -2.68 4.64 11.63
CA LEU A 103 -2.20 3.72 12.67
C LEU A 103 -1.47 4.45 13.79
N MET A 104 -0.65 5.45 13.46
CA MET A 104 0.02 6.28 14.46
C MET A 104 -0.96 7.07 15.32
N SER A 105 -2.05 7.58 14.73
CA SER A 105 -3.13 8.23 15.46
C SER A 105 -3.89 7.30 16.40
N LEU A 106 -3.87 5.99 16.15
CA LEU A 106 -4.43 4.98 17.04
C LEU A 106 -3.46 4.58 18.17
N GLY A 107 -2.26 5.17 18.23
CA GLY A 107 -1.24 4.88 19.27
C GLY A 107 -0.25 3.78 18.88
N VAL A 108 -0.22 3.37 17.61
CA VAL A 108 0.79 2.43 17.11
C VAL A 108 2.11 3.18 16.89
N LYS A 109 3.23 2.64 17.41
CA LYS A 109 4.58 3.19 17.21
C LYS A 109 4.85 3.36 15.71
N GLY A 110 5.45 4.48 15.31
CA GLY A 110 5.67 4.83 13.92
C GLY A 110 6.48 3.79 13.15
N ILE A 111 7.51 3.20 13.79
CA ILE A 111 8.31 2.14 13.18
C ILE A 111 7.49 0.89 12.81
N LEU A 112 6.45 0.57 13.58
CA LEU A 112 5.54 -0.54 13.30
C LEU A 112 4.50 -0.18 12.26
N ALA A 113 3.97 1.03 12.32
CA ALA A 113 3.02 1.53 11.34
C ALA A 113 3.63 1.51 9.93
N VAL A 114 4.85 2.04 9.78
CA VAL A 114 5.60 2.04 8.50
C VAL A 114 5.91 0.63 8.02
N GLY A 115 6.35 -0.26 8.91
CA GLY A 115 6.64 -1.66 8.54
C GLY A 115 5.40 -2.42 8.07
N THR A 116 4.26 -2.23 8.75
CA THR A 116 2.98 -2.86 8.41
C THR A 116 2.47 -2.37 7.06
N ASP A 117 2.53 -1.06 6.83
CA ASP A 117 2.13 -0.46 5.55
C ASP A 117 2.99 -0.96 4.38
N GLN A 118 4.31 -1.06 4.57
CA GLN A 118 5.21 -1.55 3.54
C GLN A 118 4.89 -3.00 3.14
N PHE A 119 4.52 -3.85 4.10
CA PHE A 119 4.08 -5.22 3.82
C PHE A 119 2.76 -5.25 3.02
N HIS A 120 1.84 -4.35 3.34
CA HIS A 120 0.57 -4.20 2.62
C HIS A 120 0.77 -3.74 1.16
N ILE A 121 1.67 -2.78 0.92
CA ILE A 121 2.02 -2.33 -0.44
C ILE A 121 2.75 -3.44 -1.21
N PHE A 122 3.65 -4.17 -0.56
CA PHE A 122 4.40 -5.27 -1.16
C PHE A 122 3.49 -6.34 -1.78
N ALA A 123 2.42 -6.73 -1.08
CA ALA A 123 1.45 -7.70 -1.60
C ALA A 123 0.78 -7.22 -2.90
N LYS A 124 0.42 -5.94 -2.98
CA LYS A 124 -0.15 -5.32 -4.19
C LYS A 124 0.87 -5.24 -5.32
N ALA A 125 2.11 -4.92 -5.00
CA ALA A 125 3.20 -4.83 -5.96
C ALA A 125 3.49 -6.17 -6.65
N ILE A 126 3.44 -7.29 -5.91
CA ILE A 126 3.58 -8.64 -6.50
C ILE A 126 2.49 -8.88 -7.54
N MET A 127 1.22 -8.65 -7.17
CA MET A 127 0.09 -8.87 -8.07
C MET A 127 0.18 -7.97 -9.31
N GLY A 128 0.50 -6.69 -9.13
CA GLY A 128 0.72 -5.75 -10.24
C GLY A 128 1.84 -6.20 -11.17
N THR A 129 2.97 -6.67 -10.61
CA THR A 129 4.12 -7.15 -11.37
C THR A 129 3.78 -8.38 -12.20
N VAL A 130 3.04 -9.34 -11.65
CA VAL A 130 2.63 -10.56 -12.37
C VAL A 130 1.77 -10.22 -13.58
N ILE A 131 0.82 -9.29 -13.44
CA ILE A 131 -0.07 -8.88 -14.52
C ILE A 131 0.72 -8.15 -15.62
N HIS A 132 1.54 -7.16 -15.25
CA HIS A 132 2.35 -6.41 -16.22
C HIS A 132 3.41 -7.29 -16.90
N LYS A 133 3.93 -8.30 -16.21
CA LYS A 133 4.84 -9.30 -16.79
C LYS A 133 4.15 -10.12 -17.88
N LYS A 134 2.89 -10.51 -17.68
CA LYS A 134 2.09 -11.21 -18.70
C LYS A 134 1.80 -10.34 -19.93
N LEU A 135 1.67 -9.02 -19.73
CA LEU A 135 1.43 -8.05 -20.79
C LEU A 135 2.71 -7.68 -21.58
N GLY A 136 3.91 -8.12 -21.13
CA GLY A 136 5.17 -7.80 -21.78
C GLY A 136 5.73 -6.40 -21.44
N ASN A 137 5.09 -5.67 -20.52
CA ASN A 137 5.44 -4.27 -20.19
C ASN A 137 6.53 -4.14 -19.12
N VAL A 138 7.27 -5.20 -18.79
CA VAL A 138 8.26 -5.18 -17.70
C VAL A 138 9.67 -5.05 -18.24
N ASN A 139 10.30 -3.90 -17.99
CA ASN A 139 11.73 -3.68 -18.26
C ASN A 139 12.56 -4.21 -17.08
N VAL A 140 13.19 -5.37 -17.27
CA VAL A 140 13.98 -6.05 -16.23
C VAL A 140 15.22 -5.24 -15.81
N PRO A 141 16.04 -4.68 -16.73
CA PRO A 141 17.15 -3.80 -16.36
C PRO A 141 16.73 -2.64 -15.45
N LEU A 142 15.62 -1.97 -15.78
CA LEU A 142 15.11 -0.87 -14.97
C LEU A 142 14.64 -1.36 -13.60
N ALA A 143 13.91 -2.48 -13.54
CA ALA A 143 13.46 -3.08 -12.30
C ALA A 143 14.62 -3.42 -11.35
N VAL A 144 15.74 -3.95 -11.88
CA VAL A 144 16.94 -4.25 -11.09
C VAL A 144 17.59 -2.97 -10.55
N ALA A 145 17.70 -1.92 -11.37
CA ALA A 145 18.24 -0.63 -10.92
C ALA A 145 17.41 -0.04 -9.77
N PHE A 146 16.08 -0.10 -9.87
CA PHE A 146 15.17 0.32 -8.79
C PHE A 146 15.31 -0.55 -7.55
N LEU A 147 15.48 -1.86 -7.69
CA LEU A 147 15.65 -2.78 -6.56
C LEU A 147 16.93 -2.46 -5.79
N VAL A 148 18.06 -2.25 -6.47
CA VAL A 148 19.33 -1.90 -5.82
C VAL A 148 19.23 -0.54 -5.13
N GLY A 149 18.71 0.48 -5.82
CA GLY A 149 18.58 1.82 -5.27
C GLY A 149 17.64 1.87 -4.05
N SER A 150 16.46 1.26 -4.16
CA SER A 150 15.50 1.19 -3.05
C SER A 150 16.00 0.31 -1.91
N GLY A 151 16.69 -0.80 -2.19
CA GLY A 151 17.27 -1.67 -1.18
C GLY A 151 18.30 -0.95 -0.31
N LEU A 152 19.21 -0.19 -0.92
CA LEU A 152 20.18 0.64 -0.19
C LEU A 152 19.49 1.75 0.60
N GLY A 153 18.53 2.46 -0.01
CA GLY A 153 17.80 3.54 0.62
C GLY A 153 16.98 3.09 1.84
N VAL A 154 16.22 2.00 1.70
CA VAL A 154 15.40 1.43 2.79
C VAL A 154 16.29 0.88 3.91
N THR A 155 17.41 0.24 3.57
CA THR A 155 18.34 -0.29 4.59
C THR A 155 18.99 0.84 5.39
N ALA A 156 19.45 1.90 4.72
CA ALA A 156 20.05 3.07 5.37
C ALA A 156 19.02 3.89 6.18
N GLY A 157 17.83 4.11 5.63
CA GLY A 157 16.75 4.80 6.34
C GLY A 157 16.24 4.00 7.55
N GLY A 158 16.10 2.69 7.40
CA GLY A 158 15.70 1.79 8.47
C GLY A 158 16.74 1.69 9.60
N SER A 159 18.03 1.64 9.27
CA SER A 159 19.10 1.64 10.28
C SER A 159 19.18 2.97 11.02
N LEU A 160 19.03 4.10 10.33
CA LEU A 160 18.95 5.42 10.95
C LEU A 160 17.74 5.53 11.88
N ASN A 161 16.55 5.13 11.42
CA ASN A 161 15.35 5.19 12.24
C ASN A 161 15.45 4.26 13.47
N ARG A 162 16.09 3.09 13.32
CA ARG A 162 16.36 2.19 14.45
C ARG A 162 17.33 2.80 15.46
N ALA A 163 18.35 3.51 15.01
CA ALA A 163 19.27 4.23 15.89
C ALA A 163 18.54 5.34 16.67
N LEU A 164 17.67 6.10 16.01
CA LEU A 164 16.83 7.12 16.64
C LEU A 164 15.86 6.50 17.65
N PHE A 165 15.25 5.36 17.33
CA PHE A 165 14.35 4.66 18.23
C PHE A 165 15.05 4.18 19.51
N ASN A 166 16.27 3.63 19.40
CA ASN A 166 17.06 3.20 20.54
C ASN A 166 17.48 4.37 21.46
N ALA A 167 17.67 5.57 20.89
CA ALA A 167 17.95 6.77 21.67
C ALA A 167 16.68 7.27 22.39
N ASN A 168 15.61 7.52 21.63
CA ASN A 168 14.32 7.95 22.16
C ASN A 168 13.18 7.50 21.22
N PRO A 169 12.23 6.66 21.68
CA PRO A 169 11.13 6.20 20.83
C PRO A 169 10.22 7.34 20.35
N VAL A 170 10.00 8.36 21.20
CA VAL A 170 9.21 9.56 20.85
C VAL A 170 9.87 10.36 19.72
N LEU A 171 11.21 10.40 19.69
CA LEU A 171 11.94 11.11 18.63
C LEU A 171 11.79 10.41 17.28
N SER A 172 11.82 9.07 17.26
CA SER A 172 11.57 8.29 16.03
C SER A 172 10.16 8.55 15.49
N ASP A 173 9.14 8.51 16.36
CA ASP A 173 7.75 8.75 15.96
C ASP A 173 7.54 10.19 15.44
N PHE A 174 8.18 11.18 16.07
CA PHE A 174 8.17 12.56 15.60
C PHE A 174 8.85 12.72 14.24
N VAL A 175 10.03 12.13 14.06
CA VAL A 175 10.78 12.19 12.79
C VAL A 175 9.97 11.55 11.66
N ILE A 176 9.38 10.37 11.89
CA ILE A 176 8.52 9.71 10.90
C ILE A 176 7.34 10.62 10.54
N SER A 177 6.63 11.14 11.54
CA SER A 177 5.48 12.03 11.31
C SER A 177 5.88 13.30 10.55
N ALA A 178 7.00 13.92 10.92
CA ALA A 178 7.51 15.13 10.26
C ALA A 178 7.89 14.86 8.80
N VAL A 179 8.56 13.75 8.51
CA VAL A 179 8.90 13.34 7.14
C VAL A 179 7.64 13.06 6.33
N TYR A 180 6.64 12.37 6.91
CA TYR A 180 5.36 12.13 6.24
C TYR A 180 4.63 13.44 5.94
N VAL A 181 4.51 14.35 6.91
CA VAL A 181 3.86 15.66 6.72
C VAL A 181 4.58 16.48 5.66
N PHE A 182 5.91 16.52 5.67
CA PHE A 182 6.69 17.21 4.66
C PHE A 182 6.48 16.61 3.26
N MET A 183 6.58 15.28 3.14
CA MET A 183 6.44 14.60 1.85
C MET A 183 5.03 14.71 1.29
N LEU A 184 3.99 14.51 2.11
CA LEU A 184 2.60 14.64 1.70
C LEU A 184 2.20 16.09 1.44
N GLY A 185 2.71 17.03 2.24
CA GLY A 185 2.54 18.46 1.98
C GLY A 185 3.14 18.86 0.64
N PHE A 186 4.37 18.44 0.37
CA PHE A 186 5.03 18.68 -0.92
C PHE A 186 4.28 18.03 -2.08
N LEU A 187 3.88 16.76 -1.96
CA LEU A 187 3.17 16.04 -3.02
C LEU A 187 1.77 16.65 -3.27
N GLY A 188 1.07 17.04 -2.20
CA GLY A 188 -0.22 17.73 -2.27
C GLY A 188 -0.09 19.07 -2.98
N PHE A 189 0.89 19.89 -2.59
CA PHE A 189 1.15 21.17 -3.24
C PHE A 189 1.56 20.99 -4.72
N TYR A 190 2.44 20.03 -5.01
CA TYR A 190 2.86 19.71 -6.36
C TYR A 190 1.67 19.27 -7.24
N SER A 191 0.80 18.40 -6.73
CA SER A 191 -0.39 17.94 -7.46
C SER A 191 -1.39 19.08 -7.72
N MET A 192 -1.56 19.99 -6.76
CA MET A 192 -2.40 21.18 -6.92
C MET A 192 -1.81 22.14 -7.96
N TYR A 193 -0.50 22.38 -7.91
CA TYR A 193 0.21 23.19 -8.88
C TYR A 193 0.09 22.62 -10.29
N ASP A 194 0.26 21.30 -10.45
CA ASP A 194 0.13 20.60 -11.72
C ASP A 194 -1.31 20.66 -12.25
N PHE A 195 -2.31 20.50 -11.37
CA PHE A 195 -3.72 20.66 -11.72
C PHE A 195 -4.05 22.06 -12.22
N ILE A 196 -3.59 23.12 -11.54
CA ILE A 196 -3.83 24.51 -11.93
C ILE A 196 -3.13 24.82 -13.27
N LYS A 197 -1.89 24.36 -13.45
CA LYS A 197 -1.14 24.53 -14.70
C LYS A 197 -1.84 23.84 -15.88
N THR A 198 -2.29 22.61 -15.68
CA THR A 198 -2.94 21.81 -16.73
C THR A 198 -4.36 22.33 -17.04
N ARG A 199 -5.08 22.84 -16.02
CA ARG A 199 -6.39 23.49 -16.19
C ARG A 199 -6.31 24.73 -17.10
N GLY A 200 -5.21 25.48 -17.07
CA GLY A 200 -4.97 26.62 -17.95
C GLY A 200 -4.73 26.25 -19.42
N SER A 201 -4.11 25.08 -19.69
CA SER A 201 -3.88 24.57 -21.05
C SER A 201 -5.09 23.92 -21.69
N SER A 202 -6.08 23.46 -20.91
CA SER A 202 -7.29 22.82 -21.43
C SER A 202 -8.18 23.74 -22.27
N ASN A 203 -7.95 25.06 -22.26
CA ASN A 203 -8.71 26.03 -23.07
C ASN A 203 -8.07 26.28 -24.45
N LYS A 204 -7.04 25.51 -24.86
CA LYS A 204 -6.24 25.78 -26.08
C LYS A 204 -5.75 24.55 -26.87
N GLY A 205 -6.32 23.37 -26.69
CA GLY A 205 -5.83 22.16 -27.38
C GLY A 205 -6.95 21.21 -27.81
N ASP A 206 -7.21 21.21 -29.12
CA ASP A 206 -8.13 20.31 -29.80
C ASP A 206 -7.81 18.85 -29.51
N ALA A 207 -8.84 18.11 -29.10
CA ALA A 207 -8.77 16.71 -28.72
C ALA A 207 -8.81 15.79 -29.95
N HIS A 208 -7.90 15.94 -30.93
CA HIS A 208 -7.69 14.91 -31.97
C HIS A 208 -6.27 14.96 -32.56
N GLY A 209 -5.39 14.09 -32.05
CA GLY A 209 -4.09 13.76 -32.66
C GLY A 209 -4.19 12.55 -33.60
N ALA A 210 -4.97 12.65 -34.68
CA ALA A 210 -4.92 11.69 -35.78
C ALA A 210 -4.23 12.32 -37.00
N PRO A 211 -3.23 11.66 -37.62
CA PRO A 211 -2.59 12.20 -38.81
C PRO A 211 -3.56 12.19 -40.01
N PRO A 212 -3.53 13.23 -40.87
CA PRO A 212 -4.38 13.30 -42.06
C PRO A 212 -3.94 12.24 -43.09
N VAL A 213 -4.90 11.43 -43.54
CA VAL A 213 -4.85 10.68 -44.81
C VAL A 213 -5.63 11.44 -45.87
#